data_AF-A0A820LSH8-F1
#
_entry.id   AF-A0A820LSH8-F1
#
_cell.length_a   1.000
_cell.length_b   1.000
_cell.length_c   1.000
_cell.angle_alpha   90.00
_cell.angle_beta   90.00
_cell.angle_gamma   90.00
#
_symmetry.space_group_name_H-M   'P 1'
#
loop_
_entity.id
_entity.type
_entity.pdbx_description
1 polymer ?
#
loop_
_entity_poly.entity_id
_entity_poly.type
_entity_poly.pdbx_seq_one_letter_code
_entity_poly.pdbx_strand_id
1 'polypeptide(L)' 'MSGQRLTTGALLRYLRGNSSEKAILQVVGIKTIDSKTDDPSVSAKRYRLMLSDGKSTFS' A
#
# COMPACT_ATOMS: atom_id res chain seq x y z
N MET A 1 -7.97 -2.18 -24.69
CA MET A 1 -6.96 -2.10 -23.63
C MET A 1 -7.24 -3.21 -22.63
N SER A 2 -6.36 -4.21 -22.45
CA SER A 2 -6.53 -5.18 -21.35
C SER A 2 -5.98 -4.54 -20.07
N GLY A 3 -6.86 -4.07 -19.18
CA GLY A 3 -6.44 -3.62 -17.86
C GLY A 3 -5.82 -4.77 -17.08
N GLN A 4 -4.73 -4.53 -16.35
CA GLN A 4 -4.22 -5.52 -15.39
C GLN A 4 -5.28 -5.77 -14.32
N ARG A 5 -5.55 -7.06 -14.06
CA ARG A 5 -6.55 -7.46 -13.07
C ARG A 5 -5.93 -7.40 -11.67
N LEU A 6 -6.59 -6.70 -10.75
CA LEU A 6 -6.19 -6.63 -9.35
C LEU A 6 -6.25 -8.03 -8.69
N THR A 7 -5.37 -8.28 -7.74
CA THR A 7 -5.34 -9.53 -6.98
C THR A 7 -6.39 -9.50 -5.87
N THR A 8 -7.64 -9.80 -6.22
CA THR A 8 -8.79 -9.70 -5.31
C THR A 8 -8.59 -10.46 -3.99
N GLY A 9 -8.90 -9.79 -2.87
CA GLY A 9 -8.79 -10.32 -1.50
C GLY A 9 -7.37 -10.42 -0.95
N ALA A 10 -6.36 -9.92 -1.68
CA ALA A 10 -4.96 -9.93 -1.24
C ALA A 10 -4.76 -9.17 0.07
N LEU A 11 -5.43 -8.03 0.27
CA LEU A 11 -5.20 -7.22 1.47
C LEU A 11 -5.66 -7.94 2.74
N LEU A 12 -6.82 -8.59 2.70
CA LEU A 12 -7.29 -9.39 3.84
C LEU A 12 -6.43 -10.62 4.09
N ARG A 13 -5.91 -11.27 3.05
CA ARG A 13 -4.96 -12.39 3.22
C ARG A 13 -3.67 -11.92 3.89
N TYR A 14 -3.13 -10.79 3.45
CA TYR A 14 -1.95 -10.17 4.04
C TYR A 14 -2.16 -9.84 5.53
N LEU A 15 -3.29 -9.21 5.89
CA LEU A 15 -3.62 -8.89 7.28
C LEU A 15 -3.80 -10.12 8.17
N ARG A 16 -4.14 -11.27 7.59
CA ARG A 16 -4.25 -12.56 8.30
C ARG A 16 -2.91 -13.31 8.40
N GLY A 17 -1.81 -12.71 7.97
CA GLY A 17 -0.49 -13.33 7.98
C GLY A 17 -0.25 -14.31 6.84
N ASN A 18 -1.13 -14.38 5.84
CA ASN A 18 -0.88 -15.20 4.65
C ASN A 18 0.01 -14.43 3.67
N SER A 19 1.08 -15.08 3.19
CA SER A 19 1.92 -14.53 2.13
C SER A 19 1.06 -14.17 0.91
N SER A 20 1.25 -12.94 0.42
CA SER A 20 0.66 -12.43 -0.81
C SER A 20 1.77 -11.89 -1.71
N GLU A 21 2.82 -12.68 -1.90
CA GLU A 21 3.92 -12.32 -2.79
C GLU A 21 3.37 -11.98 -4.19
N LYS A 22 3.71 -10.78 -4.68
CA LYS A 22 3.36 -10.24 -6.01
C LYS A 22 1.88 -9.89 -6.22
N ALA A 23 1.15 -9.47 -5.18
CA ALA A 23 -0.20 -8.93 -5.36
C ALA A 23 -0.21 -7.66 -6.23
N ILE A 24 -1.10 -7.62 -7.23
CA ILE A 24 -1.39 -6.44 -8.04
C ILE A 24 -2.46 -5.63 -7.30
N LEU A 25 -2.09 -4.43 -6.84
CA LEU A 25 -2.94 -3.52 -6.08
C LEU A 25 -3.05 -2.18 -6.80
N GLN A 26 -4.14 -1.47 -6.55
CA GLN A 26 -4.34 -0.10 -7.00
C GLN A 26 -4.01 0.87 -5.87
N VAL A 27 -3.20 1.90 -6.15
CA VAL A 27 -3.06 3.06 -5.25
C VAL A 27 -4.27 3.95 -5.45
N VAL A 28 -5.04 4.19 -4.39
CA VAL A 28 -6.25 5.03 -4.41
C VAL A 28 -6.08 6.33 -3.62
N GLY A 29 -5.01 6.44 -2.82
CA GLY A 29 -4.69 7.66 -2.08
C GLY A 29 -3.24 7.68 -1.61
N ILE A 30 -2.70 8.88 -1.44
CA ILE A 30 -1.33 9.12 -0.97
C ILE A 30 -1.38 10.26 0.04
N LYS A 31 -0.76 10.07 1.19
CA LYS A 31 -0.60 11.09 2.22
C LYS A 31 0.87 11.18 2.65
N THR A 32 1.46 12.36 2.58
CA THR A 32 2.77 12.61 3.18
C THR A 32 2.63 12.51 4.70
N ILE A 33 3.55 11.81 5.35
CA ILE A 33 3.64 11.75 6.79
C ILE A 33 4.93 12.43 7.21
N ASP A 34 4.80 13.41 8.11
CA ASP A 34 5.92 14.15 8.63
C ASP A 34 6.83 13.20 9.39
N SER A 35 8.04 13.04 8.89
CA SER A 35 9.07 12.27 9.52
C SER A 35 9.68 13.13 10.62
N LYS A 36 9.10 13.07 11.83
CA LYS A 36 9.79 13.51 13.05
C LYS A 36 10.92 12.54 13.34
N THR A 37 11.99 12.64 12.56
CA THR A 37 13.22 11.91 12.82
C THR A 37 14.24 12.94 13.25
N ASP A 38 14.74 12.77 14.46
CA ASP A 38 15.83 13.57 15.01
C ASP A 38 17.18 13.25 14.33
N ASP A 39 17.18 12.33 13.36
CA ASP A 39 18.33 12.02 12.50
C ASP A 39 18.32 12.94 11.25
N PRO A 40 19.22 13.94 11.18
CA PRO A 40 19.30 14.87 10.07
C PRO A 40 19.79 14.23 8.75
N SER A 41 20.26 12.97 8.78
CA SER A 41 20.59 12.22 7.56
C SER A 41 19.35 11.62 6.89
N VAL A 42 18.21 11.53 7.59
CA VAL A 42 16.96 10.96 7.09
C VAL A 42 16.00 12.07 6.66
N SER A 43 16.32 12.75 5.56
CA SER A 43 15.42 13.74 4.92
C SER A 43 14.40 13.13 3.96
N ALA A 44 14.23 11.80 3.98
CA ALA A 44 13.33 11.12 3.07
C ALA A 44 11.86 11.37 3.46
N LYS A 45 11.14 12.10 2.60
CA LYS A 45 9.68 12.23 2.67
C LYS A 45 9.06 10.84 2.77
N ARG A 46 8.32 10.59 3.84
CA ARG A 46 7.58 9.33 4.04
C ARG A 46 6.16 9.50 3.51
N TYR A 47 5.63 8.44 2.90
CA TYR A 47 4.28 8.42 2.36
C TYR A 47 3.49 7.25 2.95
N ARG A 48 2.26 7.52 3.35
CA ARG A 48 1.23 6.51 3.61
C ARG A 48 0.39 6.34 2.36
N LEU A 49 0.25 5.09 1.91
CA LEU A 49 -0.54 4.74 0.73
C LEU A 49 -1.87 4.14 1.17
N MET A 50 -2.95 4.57 0.53
CA MET A 50 -4.22 3.87 0.57
C MET A 50 -4.27 2.93 -0.65
N LEU A 51 -4.39 1.64 -0.40
CA LEU A 51 -4.32 0.57 -1.41
C LEU A 51 -5.67 -0.14 -1.54
N SER A 52 -6.02 -0.53 -2.75
CA SER A 52 -7.20 -1.33 -3.07
C SER A 52 -6.82 -2.62 -3.82
N ASP A 53 -7.48 -3.73 -3.46
CA ASP A 53 -7.37 -5.01 -4.18
C ASP A 53 -8.60 -5.29 -5.09
N GLY A 54 -9.47 -4.29 -5.27
CA GLY A 54 -10.73 -4.41 -6.00
C GLY A 54 -11.90 -4.97 -5.18
N LYS A 55 -11.66 -5.41 -3.93
CA LYS A 55 -12.69 -5.82 -2.96
C LYS A 55 -12.62 -5.02 -1.66
N SER A 56 -11.42 -4.76 -1.18
CA SER A 56 -11.16 -4.03 0.07
C SER A 56 -10.22 -2.87 -0.18
N THR A 57 -10.24 -1.87 0.71
CA THR A 57 -9.32 -0.73 0.69
C THR A 57 -8.76 -0.51 2.09
N PHE A 58 -7.43 -0.32 2.20
CA PHE A 58 -6.72 -0.13 3.47
C PHE A 58 -5.67 0.98 3.34
N SER A 59 -5.34 1.67 4.45
CA SER A 59 -4.33 2.75 4.54
C SER A 59 -3.43 2.62 5.76
#